data_AF-A0A328L2A5-F1
#
_entry.id   AF-A0A328L2A5-F1
#
_cell.length_a   1.000
_cell.length_b   1.000
_cell.length_c   1.000
_cell.angle_alpha   90.00
_cell.angle_beta   90.00
_cell.angle_gamma   90.00
#
_symmetry.space_group_name_H-M   'P 1'
#
loop_
_entity.id
_entity.type
_entity.pdbx_description
1 polymer ?
#
loop_
_entity_poly.entity_id
_entity_poly.type
_entity_poly.pdbx_seq_one_letter_code
_entity_poly.pdbx_strand_id
1 'polypeptide(L)'
;MPFKPHEINVDLIYKLASEPVQFSQKDQNSAKLLLNITNKTMEMDLSSATAVRISFKKPDGTRVFQENCQPINPLKGKYQVILKNQTLTAIGNVIGQVQIEEGDRIVETQKFVFGVAESISSDEAIESTNEYGVIQKIIEANENLEGVDVPALIESKETAEKALAKSAENTNQIGILSNNVSGVASQLADKTDKTYVDTKVSSLASGSPKGTYAT
;
A
#
# COMPACT_ATOMS: atom_id res chain seq x y z
N MET A 1 -11.78 16.49 -18.58
CA MET A 1 -12.88 15.82 -19.31
C MET A 1 -14.14 15.87 -18.47
N PRO A 2 -15.34 16.05 -19.06
CA PRO A 2 -16.59 16.12 -18.31
C PRO A 2 -17.14 14.74 -17.93
N PHE A 3 -17.87 14.68 -16.82
CA PHE A 3 -18.71 13.53 -16.45
C PHE A 3 -20.08 13.61 -17.15
N LYS A 4 -20.78 12.49 -17.24
CA LYS A 4 -22.20 12.36 -17.64
C LYS A 4 -23.04 11.99 -16.41
N PRO A 5 -23.43 12.97 -15.57
CA PRO A 5 -24.21 12.70 -14.37
C PRO A 5 -25.67 12.42 -14.71
N HIS A 6 -26.25 11.42 -14.08
CA HIS A 6 -27.69 11.17 -14.05
C HIS A 6 -28.17 11.00 -12.61
N GLU A 7 -29.27 11.66 -12.28
CA GLU A 7 -29.89 11.58 -10.96
C GLU A 7 -30.84 10.38 -10.89
N ILE A 8 -30.75 9.61 -9.81
CA ILE A 8 -31.62 8.47 -9.53
C ILE A 8 -32.17 8.65 -8.11
N ASN A 9 -33.49 8.63 -8.00
CA ASN A 9 -34.18 8.56 -6.72
C ASN A 9 -34.42 7.10 -6.34
N VAL A 10 -33.94 6.70 -5.17
CA VAL A 10 -34.15 5.35 -4.61
C VAL A 10 -34.78 5.48 -3.22
N ASP A 11 -35.65 4.54 -2.87
CA ASP A 11 -36.28 4.49 -1.56
C ASP A 11 -36.11 3.12 -0.92
N LEU A 12 -36.08 3.05 0.41
CA LEU A 12 -36.02 1.79 1.14
C LEU A 12 -37.28 0.94 0.95
N ILE A 13 -38.45 1.58 0.90
CA ILE A 13 -39.76 0.92 0.98
C ILE A 13 -40.49 0.96 -0.36
N TYR A 14 -40.55 2.14 -0.99
CA TYR A 14 -41.37 2.36 -2.17
C TYR A 14 -40.59 2.19 -3.47
N LYS A 15 -41.17 1.49 -4.43
CA LYS A 15 -40.64 1.50 -5.79
C LYS A 15 -41.01 2.84 -6.44
N LEU A 16 -40.03 3.72 -6.60
CA LEU A 16 -40.21 5.02 -7.24
C LEU A 16 -40.21 4.87 -8.76
N ALA A 17 -41.04 5.67 -9.43
CA ALA A 17 -40.91 5.87 -10.87
C ALA A 17 -39.67 6.74 -11.12
N SER A 18 -38.88 6.37 -12.12
CA SER A 18 -37.71 7.13 -12.54
C SER A 18 -37.82 7.46 -14.02
N GLU A 19 -37.35 8.64 -14.39
CA GLU A 19 -37.10 8.97 -15.79
C GLU A 19 -36.14 7.95 -16.41
N PRO A 20 -36.27 7.64 -17.71
CA PRO A 20 -35.37 6.72 -18.38
C PRO A 20 -33.95 7.30 -18.40
N VAL A 21 -33.07 6.71 -17.59
CA VAL A 21 -31.63 7.01 -17.60
C VAL A 21 -30.94 6.08 -18.58
N GLN A 22 -30.06 6.62 -19.42
CA GLN A 22 -29.32 5.84 -20.41
C GLN A 22 -27.84 6.26 -20.46
N PHE A 23 -26.95 5.26 -20.51
CA PHE A 23 -25.52 5.43 -20.73
C PHE A 23 -25.10 4.78 -22.04
N SER A 24 -23.95 5.19 -22.60
CA SER A 24 -23.36 4.48 -23.74
C SER A 24 -22.44 3.37 -23.26
N GLN A 25 -22.45 2.24 -23.97
CA GLN A 25 -21.60 1.07 -23.69
C GLN A 25 -20.10 1.40 -23.59
N LYS A 26 -19.65 2.47 -24.27
CA LYS A 26 -18.25 2.96 -24.28
C LYS A 26 -17.98 4.13 -23.35
N ASP A 27 -18.91 4.51 -22.48
CA ASP A 27 -18.63 5.54 -21.48
C ASP A 27 -17.59 5.03 -20.48
N GLN A 28 -16.33 5.44 -20.64
CA GLN A 28 -15.23 5.05 -19.77
C GLN A 28 -14.93 6.14 -18.74
N ASN A 29 -14.98 5.79 -17.46
CA ASN A 29 -14.68 6.68 -16.33
C ASN A 29 -15.45 8.03 -16.32
N SER A 30 -16.56 8.13 -17.05
CA SER A 30 -17.34 9.37 -17.24
C SER A 30 -18.80 9.22 -16.83
N ALA A 31 -19.37 8.02 -16.94
CA ALA A 31 -20.73 7.72 -16.49
C ALA A 31 -20.83 7.82 -14.96
N LYS A 32 -21.73 8.69 -14.48
CA LYS A 32 -21.90 9.00 -13.07
C LYS A 32 -23.36 8.94 -12.67
N LEU A 33 -23.64 8.28 -11.55
CA LEU A 33 -24.93 8.34 -10.88
C LEU A 33 -24.86 9.29 -9.68
N LEU A 34 -25.88 10.13 -9.54
CA LEU A 34 -26.18 10.92 -8.36
C LEU A 34 -27.39 10.27 -7.68
N LEU A 35 -27.17 9.65 -6.54
CA LEU A 35 -28.18 8.88 -5.81
C LEU A 35 -28.82 9.77 -4.75
N ASN A 36 -30.14 9.82 -4.75
CA ASN A 36 -30.94 10.35 -3.64
C ASN A 36 -31.62 9.17 -2.94
N ILE A 37 -31.10 8.81 -1.76
CA ILE A 37 -31.59 7.70 -0.96
C ILE A 37 -32.61 8.24 0.04
N THR A 38 -33.82 7.66 0.01
CA THR A 38 -34.96 8.09 0.84
C THR A 38 -35.57 6.92 1.61
N ASN A 39 -36.33 7.24 2.66
CA ASN A 39 -37.15 6.27 3.38
C ASN A 39 -38.59 6.77 3.40
N LYS A 40 -39.50 6.03 2.75
CA LYS A 40 -40.89 6.45 2.54
C LYS A 40 -40.98 7.85 1.93
N THR A 41 -40.16 8.13 0.91
CA THR A 41 -40.00 9.40 0.18
C THR A 41 -39.41 10.58 0.95
N MET A 42 -39.04 10.39 2.22
CA MET A 42 -38.41 11.42 3.04
C MET A 42 -36.88 11.35 2.93
N GLU A 43 -36.22 12.51 2.99
CA GLU A 43 -34.76 12.58 3.11
C GLU A 43 -34.30 11.72 4.29
N MET A 44 -33.26 10.92 4.07
CA MET A 44 -32.72 9.99 5.06
C MET A 44 -31.35 10.48 5.53
N ASP A 45 -31.17 10.64 6.84
CA ASP A 45 -29.84 10.89 7.41
C ASP A 45 -29.03 9.59 7.41
N LEU A 46 -27.93 9.59 6.67
CA LEU A 46 -26.97 8.48 6.53
C LEU A 46 -25.62 8.83 7.13
N SER A 47 -25.53 9.84 7.99
CA SER A 47 -24.25 10.30 8.58
C SER A 47 -23.61 9.27 9.52
N SER A 48 -24.43 8.37 10.09
CA SER A 48 -23.99 7.24 10.92
C SER A 48 -23.67 5.98 10.13
N ALA A 49 -23.95 5.93 8.82
CA ALA A 49 -23.68 4.78 7.99
C ALA A 49 -22.15 4.52 7.91
N THR A 50 -21.75 3.28 8.19
CA THR A 50 -20.34 2.84 8.11
C THR A 50 -19.94 2.50 6.69
N ALA A 51 -20.89 2.06 5.86
CA ALA A 51 -20.68 1.82 4.44
C ALA A 51 -21.96 2.07 3.63
N VAL A 52 -21.79 2.61 2.43
CA VAL A 52 -22.82 2.64 1.39
C VAL A 52 -22.22 1.99 0.16
N ARG A 53 -22.81 0.90 -0.29
CA ARG A 53 -22.35 0.08 -1.43
C ARG A 53 -23.45 -0.01 -2.47
N ILE A 54 -23.07 -0.28 -3.72
CA ILE A 54 -24.03 -0.47 -4.80
C ILE A 54 -23.69 -1.70 -5.62
N SER A 55 -24.74 -2.45 -5.97
CA SER A 55 -24.66 -3.64 -6.81
C SER A 55 -25.47 -3.44 -8.09
N PHE A 56 -24.93 -3.93 -9.20
CA PHE A 56 -25.59 -3.92 -10.50
C PHE A 56 -25.74 -5.34 -11.03
N LYS A 57 -26.93 -5.69 -11.52
CA LYS A 57 -27.17 -6.89 -12.31
C LYS A 57 -27.33 -6.50 -13.78
N LYS A 58 -26.46 -7.03 -14.62
CA LYS A 58 -26.43 -6.78 -16.07
C LYS A 58 -27.43 -7.65 -16.84
N PRO A 59 -27.79 -7.26 -18.08
CA PRO A 59 -28.59 -8.08 -18.99
C PRO A 59 -28.03 -9.49 -19.24
N ASP A 60 -26.69 -9.62 -19.31
CA ASP A 60 -25.97 -10.89 -19.48
C ASP A 60 -26.04 -11.82 -18.24
N GLY A 61 -26.70 -11.39 -17.16
CA GLY A 61 -26.87 -12.14 -15.92
C GLY A 61 -25.75 -11.96 -14.90
N THR A 62 -24.62 -11.35 -15.28
CA THR A 62 -23.49 -11.10 -14.37
C THR A 62 -23.77 -9.94 -13.43
N ARG A 63 -22.98 -9.85 -12.35
CA ARG A 63 -23.11 -8.82 -11.31
C ARG A 63 -21.83 -8.02 -11.14
N VAL A 64 -21.97 -6.72 -10.91
CA VAL A 64 -20.87 -5.82 -10.60
C VAL A 64 -21.12 -5.19 -9.23
N PHE A 65 -20.15 -5.34 -8.33
CA PHE A 65 -20.17 -4.76 -6.99
C PHE A 65 -19.24 -3.54 -6.92
N GLN A 66 -19.73 -2.45 -6.33
CA GLN A 66 -19.00 -1.20 -6.16
C GLN A 66 -19.14 -0.70 -4.73
N GLU A 67 -18.03 -0.67 -4.00
CA GLU A 67 -17.96 -0.15 -2.63
C GLU A 67 -17.67 1.36 -2.57
N ASN A 68 -17.41 1.98 -3.72
CA ASN A 68 -16.91 3.35 -3.80
C ASN A 68 -18.01 4.42 -3.94
N CYS A 69 -19.20 4.23 -3.36
CA CYS A 69 -20.20 5.29 -3.29
C CYS A 69 -19.70 6.43 -2.41
N GLN A 70 -19.43 7.58 -3.01
CA GLN A 70 -18.89 8.73 -2.32
C GLN A 70 -20.02 9.61 -1.77
N PRO A 71 -19.96 10.03 -0.50
CA PRO A 71 -20.95 10.93 0.05
C PRO A 71 -20.89 12.30 -0.62
N ILE A 72 -22.05 12.87 -0.99
CA ILE A 72 -22.19 14.29 -1.35
C ILE A 72 -22.79 15.05 -0.17
N ASN A 73 -23.87 14.51 0.40
CA ASN A 73 -24.52 15.03 1.58
C ASN A 73 -25.22 13.89 2.34
N PRO A 74 -24.51 13.22 3.26
CA PRO A 74 -25.05 12.11 4.05
C PRO A 74 -26.28 12.48 4.87
N LEU A 75 -26.34 13.70 5.43
CA LEU A 75 -27.49 14.20 6.19
C LEU A 75 -28.81 14.19 5.38
N LYS A 76 -28.70 14.18 4.05
CA LYS A 76 -29.83 14.16 3.11
C LYS A 76 -29.84 12.91 2.21
N GLY A 77 -29.06 11.89 2.55
CA GLY A 77 -29.01 10.63 1.81
C GLY A 77 -28.44 10.76 0.39
N LYS A 78 -27.59 11.77 0.14
CA LYS A 78 -27.05 12.05 -1.21
C LYS A 78 -25.66 11.48 -1.40
N TYR A 79 -25.51 10.62 -2.39
CA TYR A 79 -24.26 9.94 -2.75
C TYR A 79 -24.00 10.02 -4.25
N GLN A 80 -22.75 9.80 -4.66
CA GLN A 80 -22.39 9.62 -6.07
C GLN A 80 -21.58 8.35 -6.28
N VAL A 81 -21.69 7.78 -7.48
CA VAL A 81 -20.82 6.69 -7.93
C VAL A 81 -20.46 6.89 -9.39
N ILE A 82 -19.17 6.74 -9.71
CA ILE A 82 -18.71 6.62 -11.09
C ILE A 82 -18.81 5.14 -11.45
N LEU A 83 -19.52 4.83 -12.53
CA LEU A 83 -19.75 3.45 -12.95
C LEU A 83 -18.44 2.84 -13.46
N LYS A 84 -18.14 1.61 -13.03
CA LYS A 84 -17.08 0.81 -13.64
C LYS A 84 -17.47 0.49 -15.10
N ASN A 85 -16.48 0.43 -15.99
CA ASN A 85 -16.71 0.06 -17.39
C ASN A 85 -17.47 -1.28 -17.51
N GLN A 86 -17.13 -2.28 -16.66
CA GLN A 86 -17.85 -3.55 -16.53
C GLN A 86 -19.37 -3.39 -16.49
N THR A 87 -19.87 -2.41 -15.72
CA THR A 87 -21.30 -2.15 -15.54
C THR A 87 -22.00 -1.80 -16.86
N LEU A 88 -21.25 -1.27 -17.83
CA LEU A 88 -21.76 -0.79 -19.11
C LEU A 88 -21.42 -1.73 -20.28
N THR A 89 -20.81 -2.89 -20.04
CA THR A 89 -20.36 -3.80 -21.11
C THR A 89 -21.49 -4.53 -21.84
N ALA A 90 -22.64 -4.75 -21.19
CA ALA A 90 -23.79 -5.46 -21.77
C ALA A 90 -24.91 -4.48 -22.12
N ILE A 91 -25.32 -4.47 -23.39
CA ILE A 91 -26.42 -3.64 -23.90
C ILE A 91 -27.75 -4.09 -23.29
N GLY A 92 -28.57 -3.13 -22.88
CA GLY A 92 -29.89 -3.37 -22.30
C GLY A 92 -30.06 -2.81 -20.88
N ASN A 93 -31.04 -3.35 -20.15
CA ASN A 93 -31.42 -2.84 -18.83
C ASN A 93 -30.52 -3.39 -17.72
N VAL A 94 -29.83 -2.49 -17.02
CA VAL A 94 -29.06 -2.78 -15.82
C VAL A 94 -29.91 -2.48 -14.60
N ILE A 95 -29.99 -3.43 -13.67
CA ILE A 95 -30.74 -3.29 -12.41
C ILE A 95 -29.76 -2.92 -11.30
N GLY A 96 -29.98 -1.77 -10.64
CA GLY A 96 -29.18 -1.30 -9.52
C GLY A 96 -29.90 -1.47 -8.18
N GLN A 97 -29.13 -1.70 -7.11
CA GLN A 97 -29.62 -1.72 -5.73
C GLN A 97 -28.54 -1.21 -4.78
N VAL A 98 -28.92 -0.33 -3.86
CA VAL A 98 -28.00 0.24 -2.86
C VAL A 98 -28.14 -0.53 -1.56
N GLN A 99 -27.02 -0.83 -0.93
CA GLN A 99 -26.90 -1.44 0.38
C GLN A 99 -26.26 -0.44 1.34
N ILE A 100 -26.83 -0.31 2.53
CA ILE A 100 -26.42 0.63 3.57
C ILE A 100 -26.10 -0.20 4.81
N GLU A 101 -24.95 0.06 5.41
CA GLU A 101 -24.50 -0.58 6.64
C GLU A 101 -24.39 0.48 7.73
N GLU A 102 -24.98 0.19 8.89
CA GLU A 102 -24.98 1.06 10.06
C GLU A 102 -24.92 0.19 11.32
N GLY A 103 -23.76 0.16 11.98
CA GLY A 103 -23.52 -0.75 13.10
C GLY A 103 -23.64 -2.21 12.69
N ASP A 104 -24.58 -2.92 13.31
CA ASP A 104 -24.93 -4.33 13.06
C ASP A 104 -26.07 -4.49 12.04
N ARG A 105 -26.56 -3.39 11.46
CA ARG A 105 -27.71 -3.39 10.54
C ARG A 105 -27.25 -3.23 9.10
N ILE A 106 -27.83 -4.06 8.24
CA ILE A 106 -27.71 -3.96 6.79
C ILE A 106 -29.11 -3.73 6.22
N VAL A 107 -29.27 -2.69 5.42
CA VAL A 107 -30.55 -2.35 4.77
C VAL A 107 -30.31 -2.17 3.28
N GLU A 108 -31.18 -2.73 2.45
CA GLU A 108 -31.16 -2.54 1.01
C GLU A 108 -32.31 -1.64 0.55
N THR A 109 -32.04 -0.82 -0.47
CA THR A 109 -33.09 -0.04 -1.13
C THR A 109 -33.94 -0.93 -2.03
N GLN A 110 -35.08 -0.39 -2.49
CA GLN A 110 -35.74 -0.88 -3.69
C GLN A 110 -34.80 -0.78 -4.91
N LYS A 111 -35.04 -1.64 -5.88
CA LYS A 111 -34.26 -1.71 -7.12
C LYS A 111 -34.64 -0.58 -8.06
N PHE A 112 -33.64 -0.01 -8.72
CA PHE A 112 -33.81 0.94 -9.83
C PHE A 112 -33.24 0.35 -11.12
N VAL A 113 -33.56 0.96 -12.26
CA VAL A 113 -33.16 0.47 -13.59
C VAL A 113 -32.61 1.63 -14.42
N PHE A 114 -31.56 1.38 -15.19
CA PHE A 114 -31.11 2.26 -16.27
C PHE A 114 -30.74 1.44 -17.50
N GLY A 115 -30.73 2.09 -18.67
CA GLY A 115 -30.37 1.47 -19.95
C GLY A 115 -28.91 1.67 -20.31
N VAL A 116 -28.34 0.68 -21.00
CA VAL A 116 -27.05 0.78 -21.69
C VAL A 116 -27.32 0.67 -23.18
N ALA A 117 -26.97 1.73 -23.92
CA ALA A 117 -27.08 1.79 -25.37
C ALA A 117 -25.79 1.32 -26.03
N GLU A 118 -25.92 0.61 -27.16
CA GLU A 118 -24.80 0.32 -28.05
C GLU A 118 -24.07 1.62 -28.44
N SER A 119 -22.74 1.56 -28.52
CA SER A 119 -21.95 2.67 -29.01
C SER A 119 -21.64 2.46 -30.48
N ILE A 120 -21.95 3.43 -31.36
CA ILE A 120 -21.68 3.30 -32.81
C ILE A 120 -20.19 3.08 -33.11
N SER A 121 -19.30 3.53 -32.21
CA SER A 121 -17.86 3.33 -32.36
C SER A 121 -17.37 1.97 -31.84
N SER A 122 -18.24 1.03 -31.45
CA SER A 122 -17.84 -0.27 -30.93
C SER A 122 -17.42 -1.26 -32.01
N ASP A 123 -16.10 -1.42 -32.19
CA ASP A 123 -15.55 -2.68 -32.69
C ASP A 123 -15.70 -3.77 -31.61
N GLU A 124 -15.84 -5.01 -32.07
CA GLU A 124 -16.43 -6.21 -31.43
C GLU A 124 -15.81 -6.68 -30.10
N ALA A 125 -14.76 -6.03 -29.60
CA ALA A 125 -14.10 -6.38 -28.33
C ALA A 125 -14.27 -5.26 -27.28
N ILE A 126 -15.40 -5.28 -26.56
CA ILE A 126 -15.58 -4.44 -25.36
C ILE A 126 -15.07 -5.22 -24.16
N GLU A 127 -13.75 -5.24 -24.03
CA GLU A 127 -13.10 -5.79 -22.85
C GLU A 127 -13.09 -4.77 -21.71
N SER A 128 -13.19 -5.26 -20.48
CA SER A 128 -13.03 -4.47 -19.27
C SER A 128 -11.58 -4.03 -19.12
N THR A 129 -11.16 -3.03 -19.90
CA THR A 129 -9.77 -2.55 -20.02
C THR A 129 -9.15 -2.22 -18.67
N ASN A 130 -9.96 -1.73 -17.72
CA ASN A 130 -9.51 -1.42 -16.36
C ASN A 130 -9.07 -2.66 -15.55
N GLU A 131 -9.72 -3.81 -15.74
CA GLU A 131 -9.44 -5.03 -14.99
C GLU A 131 -8.45 -5.93 -15.73
N TYR A 132 -8.56 -5.99 -17.07
CA TYR A 132 -7.65 -6.77 -17.90
C TYR A 132 -6.20 -6.36 -17.71
N GLY A 133 -5.91 -5.05 -17.72
CA GLY A 133 -4.54 -4.56 -17.49
C GLY A 133 -4.03 -4.82 -16.06
N VAL A 134 -4.91 -4.88 -15.06
CA VAL A 134 -4.51 -5.22 -13.68
C VAL A 134 -4.23 -6.72 -13.56
N ILE A 135 -5.10 -7.56 -14.13
CA ILE A 135 -4.93 -9.02 -14.16
C ILE A 135 -3.64 -9.37 -14.90
N GLN A 136 -3.38 -8.74 -16.04
CA GLN A 136 -2.16 -8.96 -16.81
C GLN A 136 -0.90 -8.60 -16.01
N LYS A 137 -0.89 -7.47 -15.29
CA LYS A 137 0.22 -7.11 -14.39
C LYS A 137 0.44 -8.11 -13.25
N ILE A 138 -0.64 -8.68 -12.72
CA ILE A 138 -0.54 -9.71 -11.67
C ILE A 138 0.02 -11.00 -12.25
N ILE A 139 -0.41 -11.41 -13.45
CA ILE A 139 0.13 -12.57 -14.16
C ILE A 139 1.61 -12.37 -14.45
N GLU A 140 2.00 -11.24 -15.04
CA GLU A 140 3.40 -10.91 -15.32
C GLU A 140 4.25 -10.90 -14.03
N ALA A 141 3.74 -10.35 -12.93
CA ALA A 141 4.43 -10.37 -11.65
C ALA A 141 4.60 -11.80 -11.09
N ASN A 142 3.60 -12.66 -11.29
CA ASN A 142 3.65 -14.06 -10.86
C ASN A 142 4.59 -14.90 -11.73
N GLU A 143 4.57 -14.72 -13.05
CA GLU A 143 5.51 -15.34 -13.99
C GLU A 143 6.97 -14.98 -13.66
N ASN A 144 7.23 -13.72 -13.29
CA ASN A 144 8.56 -13.30 -12.83
C ASN A 144 8.99 -13.94 -11.49
N LEU A 145 8.06 -14.52 -10.74
CA LEU A 145 8.30 -15.26 -9.50
C LEU A 145 8.28 -16.78 -9.71
N GLU A 146 7.90 -17.27 -10.90
CA GLU A 146 7.96 -18.70 -11.21
C GLU A 146 9.42 -19.18 -11.18
N GLY A 147 9.68 -20.19 -10.35
CA GLY A 147 11.03 -20.73 -10.15
C GLY A 147 11.88 -19.95 -9.13
N VAL A 148 11.36 -18.88 -8.52
CA VAL A 148 12.04 -18.18 -7.43
C VAL A 148 11.74 -18.85 -6.09
N ASP A 149 12.75 -19.45 -5.48
CA ASP A 149 12.69 -19.99 -4.12
C ASP A 149 12.76 -18.86 -3.08
N VAL A 150 11.60 -18.27 -2.77
CA VAL A 150 11.47 -17.18 -1.80
C VAL A 150 12.04 -17.56 -0.42
N PRO A 151 11.77 -18.76 0.14
CA PRO A 151 12.46 -19.23 1.35
C PRO A 151 13.99 -19.16 1.28
N ALA A 152 14.60 -19.65 0.19
CA ALA A 152 16.06 -19.61 0.04
C ALA A 152 16.62 -18.17 -0.03
N LEU A 153 15.86 -17.22 -0.60
CA LEU A 153 16.24 -15.80 -0.60
C LEU A 153 16.19 -15.18 0.79
N ILE A 154 15.22 -15.56 1.62
CA ILE A 154 15.13 -15.11 3.02
C ILE A 154 16.33 -15.64 3.81
N GLU A 155 16.65 -16.93 3.67
CA GLU A 155 17.83 -17.53 4.32
C GLU A 155 19.14 -16.87 3.87
N SER A 156 19.26 -16.57 2.56
CA SER A 156 20.42 -15.87 2.00
C SER A 156 20.57 -14.46 2.57
N LYS A 157 19.45 -13.73 2.74
CA LYS A 157 19.44 -12.41 3.35
C LYS A 157 19.90 -12.46 4.81
N GLU A 158 19.35 -13.37 5.61
CA GLU A 158 19.76 -13.52 7.01
C GLU A 158 21.25 -13.86 7.14
N THR A 159 21.75 -14.71 6.24
CA THR A 159 23.17 -15.08 6.19
C THR A 159 24.03 -13.87 5.85
N ALA A 160 23.62 -13.05 4.87
CA ALA A 160 24.32 -11.83 4.51
C ALA A 160 24.33 -10.79 5.64
N GLU A 161 23.21 -10.63 6.36
CA GLU A 161 23.11 -9.72 7.52
C GLU A 161 24.02 -10.17 8.68
N LYS A 162 24.07 -11.49 8.97
CA LYS A 162 24.99 -12.06 9.96
C LYS A 162 26.46 -11.84 9.56
N ALA A 163 26.78 -12.05 8.29
CA ALA A 163 28.13 -11.81 7.76
C ALA A 163 28.53 -10.33 7.86
N LEU A 164 27.62 -9.42 7.53
CA LEU A 164 27.83 -7.97 7.65
C LEU A 164 28.10 -7.56 9.10
N ALA A 165 27.33 -8.09 10.05
CA ALA A 165 27.54 -7.83 11.48
C ALA A 165 28.92 -8.32 11.96
N LYS A 166 29.34 -9.52 11.55
CA LYS A 166 30.67 -10.05 11.89
C LYS A 166 31.79 -9.25 11.25
N SER A 167 31.59 -8.77 10.02
CA SER A 167 32.56 -7.89 9.35
C SER A 167 32.73 -6.57 10.10
N ALA A 168 31.65 -5.98 10.61
CA ALA A 168 31.73 -4.76 11.42
C ALA A 168 32.48 -4.99 12.74
N GLU A 169 32.25 -6.12 13.41
CA GLU A 169 32.98 -6.51 14.62
C GLU A 169 34.48 -6.66 14.35
N ASN A 170 34.85 -7.34 13.26
CA ASN A 170 36.24 -7.51 12.86
C ASN A 170 36.92 -6.16 12.58
N THR A 171 36.25 -5.24 11.89
CA THR A 171 36.77 -3.89 11.64
C THR A 171 37.08 -3.15 12.96
N ASN A 172 36.19 -3.25 13.95
CA ASN A 172 36.40 -2.65 15.26
C ASN A 172 37.60 -3.27 15.99
N GLN A 173 37.73 -4.60 15.97
CA GLN A 173 38.85 -5.31 16.56
C GLN A 173 40.18 -4.93 15.90
N ILE A 174 40.22 -4.80 14.57
CA ILE A 174 41.39 -4.34 13.83
C ILE A 174 41.78 -2.91 14.24
N GLY A 175 40.82 -2.01 14.42
CA GLY A 175 41.08 -0.65 14.91
C GLY A 175 41.73 -0.65 16.30
N ILE A 176 41.22 -1.46 17.23
CA ILE A 176 41.80 -1.61 18.57
C ILE A 176 43.23 -2.16 18.49
N LEU A 177 43.46 -3.21 17.70
CA LEU A 177 44.77 -3.80 17.50
C LEU A 177 45.76 -2.79 16.92
N SER A 178 45.34 -2.00 15.91
CA SER A 178 46.16 -0.95 15.32
C SER A 178 46.58 0.10 16.36
N ASN A 179 45.67 0.52 17.23
CA ASN A 179 45.99 1.48 18.30
C ASN A 179 46.98 0.90 19.31
N ASN A 180 46.81 -0.37 19.70
CA ASN A 180 47.72 -1.05 20.62
C ASN A 180 49.13 -1.19 20.02
N VAL A 181 49.25 -1.55 18.74
CA VAL A 181 50.54 -1.65 18.04
C VAL A 181 51.24 -0.29 17.99
N SER A 182 50.51 0.78 17.67
CA SER A 182 51.05 2.15 17.70
C SER A 182 51.55 2.54 19.10
N GLY A 183 50.80 2.20 20.15
CA GLY A 183 51.20 2.49 21.54
C GLY A 183 52.48 1.75 21.96
N VAL A 184 52.62 0.47 21.59
CA VAL A 184 53.85 -0.30 21.84
C VAL A 184 55.03 0.28 21.08
N ALA A 185 54.83 0.67 19.82
CA ALA A 185 55.87 1.30 19.00
C ALA A 185 56.40 2.60 19.64
N SER A 186 55.51 3.46 20.15
CA SER A 186 55.90 4.68 20.89
C SER A 186 56.70 4.37 22.15
N GLN A 187 56.24 3.43 22.98
CA GLN A 187 56.96 3.04 24.21
C GLN A 187 58.35 2.48 23.95
N LEU A 188 58.51 1.73 22.84
CA LEU A 188 59.81 1.20 22.45
C LEU A 188 60.74 2.31 22.00
N ALA A 189 60.24 3.24 21.18
CA ALA A 189 61.00 4.41 20.72
C ALA A 189 61.55 5.21 21.92
N ASP A 190 60.71 5.49 22.92
CA ASP A 190 61.09 6.23 24.14
C ASP A 190 62.20 5.52 24.94
N LYS A 191 62.18 4.19 25.02
CA LYS A 191 63.20 3.39 25.75
C LYS A 191 64.50 3.24 24.99
N THR A 192 64.46 3.31 23.66
CA THR A 192 65.66 3.29 22.81
C THR A 192 66.31 4.67 22.64
N ASP A 193 65.65 5.73 23.09
CA ASP A 193 66.24 7.07 23.11
C ASP A 193 67.51 7.08 23.97
N LYS A 194 68.63 7.47 23.35
CA LYS A 194 69.94 7.60 23.99
C LYS A 194 69.86 8.46 25.25
N THR A 195 68.99 9.47 25.26
CA THR A 195 68.74 10.36 26.41
C THR A 195 68.13 9.61 27.60
N TYR A 196 67.19 8.68 27.35
CA TYR A 196 66.57 7.86 28.39
C TYR A 196 67.60 6.92 29.03
N VAL A 197 68.40 6.24 28.19
CA VAL A 197 69.46 5.33 28.64
C VAL A 197 70.52 6.09 29.43
N ASP A 198 71.02 7.21 28.90
CA ASP A 198 72.04 8.05 29.54
C ASP A 198 71.55 8.58 30.91
N THR A 199 70.28 8.97 31.00
CA THR A 199 69.66 9.42 32.26
C THR A 199 69.61 8.29 33.30
N LYS A 200 69.20 7.08 32.91
CA LYS A 200 69.14 5.92 33.82
C LYS A 200 70.52 5.48 34.27
N VAL A 201 71.50 5.41 33.36
CA VAL A 201 72.89 5.07 33.69
C VAL A 201 73.50 6.11 34.64
N SER A 202 73.27 7.41 34.39
CA SER A 202 73.74 8.49 35.28
C SER A 202 73.14 8.41 36.69
N SER A 203 71.87 8.01 36.80
CA SER A 203 71.21 7.83 38.11
C SER A 203 71.75 6.62 38.89
N LEU A 204 72.22 5.58 38.21
CA LEU A 204 72.86 4.42 38.83
C LEU A 204 74.28 4.74 39.27
N ALA A 205 75.05 5.43 38.41
CA ALA A 205 76.43 5.80 38.68
C ALA A 205 76.58 6.82 39.83
N SER A 206 75.53 7.60 40.12
CA SER A 206 75.52 8.58 41.21
C SER A 206 75.10 8.03 42.58
N GLY A 207 74.69 6.75 42.67
CA GLY A 207 74.37 6.10 43.95
C GLY A 207 75.61 5.64 44.70
N SER A 208 75.73 5.99 46.00
CA SER A 208 76.84 5.50 46.83
C SER A 208 76.78 3.98 47.03
N PRO A 209 77.91 3.25 47.03
CA PRO A 209 77.94 1.79 47.20
C PRO A 209 77.28 1.37 48.52
N LYS A 210 76.34 0.40 48.47
CA LYS A 210 75.76 -0.18 49.68
C LYS A 210 76.75 -1.16 50.32
N GLY A 211 77.60 -0.64 51.22
CA GLY A 211 78.28 -1.37 52.30
C GLY A 211 79.30 -2.43 51.87
N THR A 212 80.52 -2.31 52.38
CA THR A 212 81.52 -3.40 52.37
C THR A 212 81.05 -4.51 53.31
N TYR A 213 80.90 -5.74 52.81
CA TYR A 213 80.80 -6.92 53.68
C TYR A 213 82.14 -7.05 54.41
N ALA A 214 82.12 -6.77 55.72
CA ALA A 214 83.26 -7.05 56.59
C ALA A 214 83.45 -8.58 56.65
N THR A 215 84.70 -9.00 56.46
CA THR A 215 85.20 -10.37 56.36
C THR A 215 84.80 -11.29 57.49
#